data_AF-A0A963K265-F1
#
_entry.id   AF-A0A963K265-F1
#
_cell.length_a   1.000
_cell.length_b   1.000
_cell.length_c   1.000
_cell.angle_alpha   90.00
_cell.angle_beta   90.00
_cell.angle_gamma   90.00
#
_symmetry.space_group_name_H-M   'P 1'
#
loop_
_entity.id
_entity.type
_entity.pdbx_description
1 polymer ?
#
loop_
_entity_poly.entity_id
_entity_poly.type
_entity_poly.pdbx_seq_one_letter_code
_entity_poly.pdbx_strand_id
1 'polypeptide(L)'
;ALARLDEPLACLVEEHGAESLFDAAYRYVRHEPGVDVVLFGTGDRAHLASNVASILRPPLPEAATRWLRELFGHLEGVGLDLPTKA
;
A
#
# COMPACT_ATOMS: atom_id res chain seq x y z
N ALA A 1 11.69 16.46 1.75
CA ALA A 1 12.21 15.90 3.02
C ALA A 1 12.37 14.39 2.90
N LEU A 2 11.31 13.63 2.61
CA LEU A 2 11.39 12.17 2.36
C LEU A 2 12.06 11.77 1.05
N ALA A 3 11.88 12.52 -0.04
CA ALA A 3 12.48 12.21 -1.36
C ALA A 3 14.03 12.26 -1.40
N ARG A 4 14.68 12.54 -0.27
CA ARG A 4 16.15 12.51 -0.12
C ARG A 4 16.64 11.28 0.65
N LEU A 5 15.73 10.47 1.16
CA LEU A 5 16.04 9.22 1.84
C LEU A 5 16.09 8.12 0.78
N ASP A 6 17.02 7.18 0.94
CA ASP A 6 17.13 6.01 0.06
C ASP A 6 15.90 5.10 0.22
N GLU A 7 15.45 4.90 1.46
CA GLU A 7 14.27 4.09 1.81
C GLU A 7 13.27 4.89 2.65
N PRO A 8 12.48 5.80 2.04
CA PRO A 8 11.62 6.72 2.78
C PRO A 8 10.48 6.05 3.57
N LEU A 9 10.20 4.78 3.29
CA LEU A 9 9.11 4.00 3.90
C LEU A 9 9.61 2.79 4.70
N ALA A 10 10.91 2.72 5.03
CA ALA A 10 11.51 1.58 5.74
C ALA A 10 10.82 1.25 7.07
N CYS A 11 10.31 2.26 7.78
CA CYS A 11 9.59 2.07 9.05
C CYS A 11 8.36 1.16 8.93
N LEU A 12 7.75 1.03 7.74
CA LEU A 12 6.65 0.10 7.52
C LEU A 12 7.06 -1.35 7.81
N VAL A 13 8.31 -1.69 7.49
CA VAL A 13 8.91 -3.01 7.71
C VAL A 13 9.53 -3.08 9.10
N GLU A 14 10.37 -2.10 9.44
CA GLU A 14 11.18 -2.10 10.66
C GLU A 14 10.35 -1.96 11.93
N GLU A 15 9.31 -1.12 11.90
CA GLU A 15 8.54 -0.72 13.09
C GLU A 15 7.07 -1.14 13.04
N HIS A 16 6.53 -1.36 11.85
CA HIS A 16 5.10 -1.60 11.65
C HIS A 16 4.75 -3.01 11.16
N GLY A 17 5.72 -3.92 11.15
CA GLY A 17 5.49 -5.35 11.00
C GLY A 17 4.94 -5.78 9.64
N ALA A 18 5.24 -5.01 8.59
CA ALA A 18 5.14 -5.51 7.22
C ALA A 18 6.36 -6.38 6.90
N GLU A 19 6.19 -7.42 6.07
CA GLU A 19 7.34 -8.23 5.62
C GLU A 19 8.15 -7.57 4.51
N SER A 20 7.53 -6.64 3.79
CA SER A 20 8.13 -5.86 2.71
C SER A 20 7.25 -4.65 2.41
N LEU A 21 7.73 -3.76 1.56
CA LEU A 21 6.91 -2.64 1.08
C LEU A 21 5.67 -3.13 0.31
N PHE A 22 5.77 -4.21 -0.46
CA PHE A 22 4.63 -4.81 -1.15
C PHE A 22 3.61 -5.41 -0.18
N ASP A 23 4.08 -6.07 0.90
CA ASP A 23 3.20 -6.55 1.96
C ASP A 23 2.41 -5.41 2.60
N ALA A 24 3.10 -4.31 2.92
CA ALA A 24 2.47 -3.11 3.47
C ALA A 24 1.43 -2.53 2.50
N ALA A 25 1.77 -2.40 1.22
CA ALA A 25 0.87 -1.85 0.20
C ALA A 25 -0.41 -2.70 0.05
N TYR A 26 -0.28 -4.03 -0.01
CA TYR A 26 -1.44 -4.92 -0.10
C TYR A 26 -2.31 -4.87 1.15
N ARG A 27 -1.71 -4.88 2.33
CA ARG A 27 -2.46 -4.80 3.59
C ARG A 27 -3.11 -3.42 3.78
N TYR A 28 -2.48 -2.35 3.31
CA TYR A 28 -3.06 -1.01 3.33
C TYR A 28 -4.32 -0.95 2.46
N VAL A 29 -4.21 -1.26 1.16
CA VAL A 29 -5.33 -1.13 0.23
C VAL A 29 -6.47 -2.09 0.53
N ARG A 30 -6.17 -3.32 0.96
CA ARG A 30 -7.19 -4.35 1.24
C ARG A 30 -8.08 -4.01 2.42
N HIS A 31 -7.54 -3.33 3.43
CA HIS A 31 -8.25 -3.04 4.67
C HIS A 31 -8.70 -1.57 4.77
N GLU A 32 -8.51 -0.78 3.72
CA GLU A 32 -9.02 0.59 3.66
C GLU A 32 -10.57 0.58 3.60
N PRO A 33 -11.25 1.35 4.47
CA PRO A 33 -12.71 1.44 4.44
C PRO A 33 -13.26 1.82 3.06
N GLY A 34 -14.19 1.01 2.55
CA GLY A 34 -14.84 1.23 1.24
C GLY A 34 -14.15 0.53 0.05
N VAL A 35 -13.03 -0.18 0.27
CA VAL A 35 -12.43 -1.04 -0.75
C VAL A 35 -13.01 -2.45 -0.67
N ASP A 36 -13.86 -2.80 -1.63
CA ASP A 36 -14.43 -4.16 -1.74
C ASP A 36 -13.60 -5.09 -2.63
N VAL A 37 -12.94 -4.53 -3.67
CA VAL A 37 -12.17 -5.28 -4.67
C VAL A 37 -10.81 -4.64 -4.86
N VAL A 38 -9.75 -5.44 -4.70
CA VAL A 38 -8.36 -5.02 -4.98
C VAL A 38 -7.91 -5.67 -6.29
N LEU A 39 -7.67 -4.85 -7.31
CA LEU A 39 -7.07 -5.30 -8.56
C LEU A 39 -5.55 -5.27 -8.44
N PHE A 40 -4.91 -6.40 -8.71
CA PHE A 40 -3.46 -6.51 -8.76
C PHE A 40 -3.03 -7.42 -9.90
N GLY A 41 -1.80 -7.26 -10.37
CA GLY A 41 -1.28 -8.01 -11.52
C GLY A 41 0.22 -8.26 -11.40
N THR A 42 0.64 -9.43 -11.86
CA THR A 42 2.05 -9.82 -12.00
C THR A 42 2.16 -10.90 -13.08
N GLY A 43 3.24 -10.89 -13.85
CA GLY A 43 3.58 -11.97 -14.79
C GLY A 43 4.35 -13.12 -14.15
N ASP A 44 4.78 -12.95 -12.89
CA ASP A 44 5.57 -13.94 -12.16
C ASP A 44 4.70 -14.75 -11.19
N ARG A 45 4.86 -16.09 -11.21
CA ARG A 45 4.05 -17.00 -10.39
C ARG A 45 4.39 -16.94 -8.90
N ALA A 46 5.65 -16.71 -8.55
CA ALA A 46 6.05 -16.59 -7.15
C ALA A 46 5.53 -15.27 -6.56
N HIS A 47 5.60 -14.17 -7.31
CA HIS A 47 4.97 -12.91 -6.94
C HIS A 47 3.46 -13.07 -6.77
N LEU A 48 2.77 -13.80 -7.67
CA LEU A 48 1.33 -14.02 -7.53
C LEU A 48 0.99 -14.67 -6.17
N ALA A 49 1.71 -15.72 -5.81
CA ALA A 49 1.52 -16.40 -4.53
C ALA A 49 1.83 -15.48 -3.33
N SER A 50 2.93 -14.73 -3.39
CA SER A 50 3.32 -13.78 -2.34
C SER A 50 2.30 -12.64 -2.19
N ASN A 51 1.83 -12.06 -3.28
CA ASN A 51 0.82 -11.00 -3.29
C ASN A 51 -0.49 -11.48 -2.66
N VAL A 52 -0.97 -12.68 -3.03
CA VAL A 52 -2.17 -13.28 -2.41
C VAL A 52 -1.96 -13.50 -0.91
N ALA A 53 -0.79 -14.00 -0.50
CA ALA A 53 -0.49 -14.20 0.91
C ALA A 53 -0.54 -12.87 1.68
N SER A 54 0.03 -11.78 1.15
CA SER A 54 -0.04 -10.45 1.77
C SER A 54 -1.46 -9.89 1.83
N ILE A 55 -2.25 -10.03 0.76
CA ILE A 55 -3.64 -9.60 0.73
C ILE A 55 -4.46 -10.27 1.83
N LEU A 56 -4.18 -11.54 2.16
CA LEU A 56 -4.92 -12.31 3.15
C LEU A 56 -4.47 -12.05 4.61
N ARG A 57 -3.42 -11.27 4.84
CA ARG A 57 -2.92 -10.97 6.18
C ARG A 57 -3.84 -10.01 6.95
N PRO A 58 -3.71 -9.97 8.29
CA PRO A 58 -4.34 -8.95 9.11
C PRO A 58 -3.99 -7.52 8.66
N PRO A 59 -4.80 -6.51 9.02
CA PRO A 59 -4.50 -5.12 8.72
C PRO A 59 -3.14 -4.70 9.27
N LEU A 60 -2.59 -3.62 8.70
CA LEU A 60 -1.46 -2.94 9.31
C LEU A 60 -1.87 -2.37 10.68
N PRO A 61 -0.92 -2.21 11.62
CA PRO A 61 -1.20 -1.51 12.87
C PRO A 61 -1.75 -0.10 12.61
N GLU A 62 -2.64 0.38 13.48
CA GLU A 62 -3.28 1.70 13.32
C GLU A 62 -2.26 2.85 13.26
N ALA A 63 -1.13 2.72 13.99
CA ALA A 63 -0.05 3.71 13.93
C ALA A 63 0.52 3.85 12.51
N ALA A 64 0.65 2.74 11.78
CA ALA A 64 1.18 2.73 10.42
C ALA A 64 0.20 3.38 9.43
N THR A 65 -1.09 3.03 9.52
CA THR A 65 -2.11 3.62 8.64
C THR A 65 -2.33 5.10 8.92
N ARG A 66 -2.24 5.53 10.18
CA ARG A 66 -2.26 6.95 10.57
C ARG A 66 -1.07 7.70 9.99
N TRP A 67 0.13 7.16 10.14
CA TRP A 67 1.35 7.75 9.58
C TRP A 67 1.29 7.88 8.05
N LEU A 68 0.82 6.85 7.35
CA LEU A 68 0.61 6.90 5.89
C LEU A 68 -0.39 7.98 5.50
N ARG A 69 -1.45 8.18 6.28
CA ARG A 69 -2.45 9.23 6.04
C ARG A 69 -1.90 10.63 6.30
N GLU A 70 -1.12 10.83 7.36
CA GLU A 70 -0.44 12.10 7.61
C GLU A 70 0.53 12.43 6.46
N LEU A 71 1.22 11.41 5.94
CA LEU A 71 2.19 11.57 4.88
C LEU A 71 1.55 11.84 3.51
N PHE A 72 0.51 11.09 3.13
CA PHE A 72 -0.03 11.09 1.78
C PHE A 72 -1.47 11.58 1.65
N GLY A 73 -2.18 11.81 2.76
CA GLY A 73 -3.61 12.16 2.73
C GLY A 73 -3.93 13.52 2.14
N HIS A 74 -2.92 14.36 1.91
CA HIS A 74 -3.04 15.64 1.22
C HIS A 74 -2.87 15.54 -0.30
N LEU A 75 -2.53 14.35 -0.82
CA LEU A 75 -2.34 14.15 -2.25
C LEU A 75 -3.68 14.13 -2.98
N GLU A 76 -3.82 15.00 -3.97
CA GLU A 76 -4.95 15.03 -4.91
C GLU A 76 -4.42 14.81 -6.34
N GLY A 77 -5.24 14.21 -7.22
CA GLY A 77 -4.87 13.97 -8.62
C GLY A 77 -3.77 12.93 -8.83
N VAL A 78 -3.53 12.05 -7.86
CA VAL A 78 -2.60 10.92 -7.96
C VAL A 78 -3.39 9.63 -8.16
N GLY A 79 -3.13 8.91 -9.24
CA GLY A 79 -3.78 7.63 -9.54
C GLY A 79 -4.40 7.58 -10.93
N LEU A 80 -5.55 6.92 -11.05
CA LEU A 80 -6.32 6.90 -12.30
C LEU A 80 -7.08 8.21 -12.46
N ASP A 81 -6.71 8.99 -13.48
CA ASP A 81 -7.55 10.09 -13.94
C ASP A 81 -8.90 9.54 -14.40
N LEU A 82 -9.97 10.18 -13.95
CA LEU A 82 -11.30 9.90 -14.50
C LEU A 82 -11.23 10.15 -16.01
N PRO A 83 -11.69 9.21 -16.86
CA PRO A 83 -11.71 9.45 -18.29
C PRO A 83 -12.56 10.70 -18.55
N THR A 84 -11.92 11.75 -19.09
CA THR A 84 -12.62 12.95 -19.53
C THR A 84 -13.52 12.56 -20.71
N LYS A 85 -14.82 12.91 -20.63
CA LYS A 85 -15.69 12.86 -21.82
C LYS A 85 -15.06 13.73 -22.91
N ALA A 86 -14.83 13.13 -24.08
CA ALA A 86 -14.48 13.84 -25.30
C ALA A 86 -15.58 14.82 -25.71
#